data_AF-A0A948CBD1-F1
#
_entry.id   AF-A0A948CBD1-F1
#
_cell.length_a   1.000
_cell.length_b   1.000
_cell.length_c   1.000
_cell.angle_alpha   90.00
_cell.angle_beta   90.00
_cell.angle_gamma   90.00
#
_symmetry.space_group_name_H-M   'P 1'
#
loop_
_entity.id
_entity.type
_entity.pdbx_description
1 polymer ?
#
loop_
_entity_poly.entity_id
_entity_poly.type
_entity_poly.pdbx_seq_one_letter_code
_entity_poly.pdbx_strand_id
1 'polypeptide(L)'
;MIKENKEGFKPEIEEIKNLEWEEQNKKYEFLLNKDYSIRDYIEDKEINLEEGHRKEGESVVIGCIDEGIFRRIPLAGSGCLFLTKEEILDFIKERKVNIITSHENCGAALVWAKRENPNKDITQEQADELLKKYINGIADEAEITFKYIFAKEMKRPKEYHSARMIFFNNVKDYYPSGIEKIPLAFSIERFTMHQKDNVKKRLKLAINIAFGDHGFGEKFTKEEPLIIACCLNENDNSEEIKGEINEILNEMENEFKDIKNIKERIKIDYFFVPAKK
;
A
#
# COMPACT_ATOMS: atom_id res chain seq x y z
N MET A 1 11.42 -31.29 21.33
CA MET A 1 10.10 -31.73 21.85
C MET A 1 9.19 -30.53 21.83
N ILE A 2 8.40 -30.39 20.76
CA ILE A 2 7.36 -29.37 20.64
C ILE A 2 6.16 -29.94 21.40
N LYS A 3 5.81 -29.32 22.54
CA LYS A 3 4.64 -29.71 23.32
C LYS A 3 3.39 -29.40 22.50
N GLU A 4 2.51 -30.39 22.45
CA GLU A 4 1.21 -30.33 21.81
C GLU A 4 0.41 -29.11 22.33
N ASN A 5 -0.07 -28.31 21.37
CA ASN A 5 -0.87 -27.12 21.62
C ASN A 5 -2.21 -27.52 22.25
N LYS A 6 -2.44 -26.99 23.46
CA LYS A 6 -3.77 -26.95 24.07
C LYS A 6 -4.69 -26.09 23.21
N GLU A 7 -5.87 -26.63 22.94
CA GLU A 7 -7.01 -25.89 22.38
C GLU A 7 -7.29 -24.62 23.21
N GLY A 8 -7.44 -23.47 22.54
CA GLY A 8 -8.36 -22.44 23.01
C GLY A 8 -7.83 -21.04 23.36
N PHE A 9 -6.54 -20.70 23.18
CA PHE A 9 -6.10 -19.30 23.30
C PHE A 9 -5.99 -18.66 21.92
N LYS A 10 -6.96 -17.83 21.55
CA LYS A 10 -6.76 -16.83 20.49
C LYS A 10 -6.33 -15.54 21.18
N PRO A 11 -5.06 -15.12 21.07
CA PRO A 11 -4.64 -13.83 21.59
C PRO A 11 -5.55 -12.73 21.03
N GLU A 12 -5.84 -11.71 21.84
CA GLU A 12 -6.58 -10.54 21.37
C GLU A 12 -5.80 -9.88 20.21
N ILE A 13 -6.50 -9.27 19.25
CA ILE A 13 -5.86 -8.68 18.05
C ILE A 13 -4.73 -7.72 18.43
N GLU A 14 -4.86 -7.00 19.54
CA GLU A 14 -3.84 -6.07 20.02
C GLU A 14 -2.57 -6.78 20.52
N GLU A 15 -2.69 -7.97 21.12
CA GLU A 15 -1.53 -8.80 21.50
C GLU A 15 -0.78 -9.28 20.24
N ILE A 16 -1.49 -9.70 19.20
CA ILE A 16 -0.89 -10.09 17.92
C ILE A 16 -0.18 -8.90 17.28
N LYS A 17 -0.81 -7.71 17.27
CA LYS A 17 -0.19 -6.48 16.76
C LYS A 17 1.06 -6.10 17.55
N ASN A 18 1.07 -6.29 18.87
CA ASN A 18 2.25 -6.06 19.71
C ASN A 18 3.41 -6.99 19.33
N LEU A 19 3.13 -8.29 19.22
CA LEU A 19 4.14 -9.28 18.84
C LEU A 19 4.72 -9.01 17.45
N GLU A 20 3.86 -8.70 16.47
CA GLU A 20 4.30 -8.34 15.11
C GLU A 20 5.13 -7.04 15.11
N TRP A 21 4.70 -6.02 15.87
CA TRP A 21 5.47 -4.78 15.99
C TRP A 21 6.88 -5.03 16.52
N GLU A 22 7.01 -5.85 17.57
CA GLU A 22 8.30 -6.23 18.15
C GLU A 22 9.16 -7.07 17.20
N GLU A 23 8.55 -8.00 16.45
CA GLU A 23 9.25 -8.80 15.45
C GLU A 23 9.77 -7.92 14.31
N GLN A 24 8.92 -7.02 13.79
CA GLN A 24 9.32 -6.07 12.76
C GLN A 24 10.38 -5.09 13.25
N ASN A 25 10.32 -4.64 14.51
CA ASN A 25 11.36 -3.81 15.11
C ASN A 25 12.72 -4.52 15.08
N LYS A 26 12.79 -5.82 15.38
CA LYS A 26 14.05 -6.60 15.27
C LYS A 26 14.51 -6.72 13.82
N LYS A 27 13.58 -6.90 12.89
CA LYS A 27 13.89 -7.09 11.46
C LYS A 27 14.34 -5.79 10.77
N TYR A 28 13.78 -4.66 11.20
CA TYR A 28 13.94 -3.35 10.58
C TYR A 28 14.58 -2.31 11.51
N GLU A 29 15.25 -2.75 12.59
CA GLU A 29 15.86 -1.90 13.62
C GLU A 29 16.66 -0.74 13.01
N PHE A 30 17.43 -1.04 11.98
CA PHE A 30 18.22 -0.05 11.26
C PHE A 30 17.37 1.03 10.59
N LEU A 31 16.27 0.67 9.92
CA LEU A 31 15.39 1.66 9.25
C LEU A 31 14.75 2.65 10.22
N LEU A 32 14.59 2.24 11.48
CA LEU A 32 14.03 3.07 12.57
C LEU A 32 15.06 4.04 13.15
N ASN A 33 16.36 3.79 12.94
CA ASN A 33 17.39 4.75 13.30
C ASN A 33 17.26 6.00 12.41
N LYS A 34 17.26 7.19 13.03
CA LYS A 34 17.09 8.48 12.33
C LYS A 34 18.21 8.75 11.35
N ASP A 35 19.42 8.27 11.63
CA ASP A 35 20.61 8.50 10.80
C ASP A 35 20.80 7.44 9.71
N TYR A 36 19.96 6.40 9.67
CA TYR A 36 20.09 5.28 8.75
C TYR A 36 18.99 5.30 7.70
N SER A 37 19.33 5.49 6.45
CA SER A 37 18.37 5.67 5.36
C SER A 37 17.85 4.35 4.78
N ILE A 38 16.76 4.41 4.01
CA ILE A 38 16.29 3.28 3.20
C ILE A 38 17.36 2.85 2.18
N ARG A 39 18.20 3.78 1.73
CA ARG A 39 19.33 3.48 0.85
C ARG A 39 20.38 2.64 1.57
N ASP A 40 20.75 3.03 2.79
CA ASP A 40 21.71 2.26 3.61
C ASP A 40 21.16 0.84 3.86
N TYR A 41 19.86 0.71 4.13
CA TYR A 41 19.20 -0.59 4.24
C TYR A 41 19.32 -1.45 2.97
N ILE A 42 19.07 -0.85 1.81
CA ILE A 42 19.16 -1.52 0.52
C ILE A 42 20.59 -2.02 0.27
N GLU A 43 21.59 -1.20 0.57
CA GLU A 43 23.01 -1.52 0.42
C GLU A 43 23.43 -2.65 1.40
N ASP A 44 23.15 -2.50 2.70
CA ASP A 44 23.53 -3.48 3.73
C ASP A 44 22.84 -4.83 3.59
N LYS A 45 21.60 -4.85 3.09
CA LYS A 45 20.85 -6.08 2.84
C LYS A 45 21.12 -6.68 1.47
N GLU A 46 21.98 -6.06 0.67
CA GLU A 46 22.30 -6.45 -0.70
C GLU A 46 21.01 -6.70 -1.50
N ILE A 47 20.11 -5.71 -1.48
CA ILE A 47 18.82 -5.78 -2.16
C ILE A 47 19.02 -5.48 -3.64
N ASN A 48 18.67 -6.43 -4.49
CA ASN A 48 18.68 -6.23 -5.93
C ASN A 48 17.46 -5.43 -6.38
N LEU A 49 17.62 -4.11 -6.51
CA LEU A 49 16.55 -3.23 -6.98
C LEU A 49 16.08 -3.55 -8.39
N GLU A 50 16.87 -4.22 -9.24
CA GLU A 50 16.41 -4.60 -10.59
C GLU A 50 15.21 -5.57 -10.55
N GLU A 51 15.03 -6.32 -9.46
CA GLU A 51 13.89 -7.23 -9.28
C GLU A 51 12.54 -6.49 -9.22
N GLY A 52 12.55 -5.23 -8.81
CA GLY A 52 11.35 -4.40 -8.78
C GLY A 52 10.85 -4.03 -10.17
N HIS A 53 11.70 -4.04 -11.21
CA HIS A 53 11.26 -3.76 -12.57
C HIS A 53 10.31 -4.84 -13.08
N ARG A 54 9.26 -4.40 -13.77
CA ARG A 54 8.44 -5.29 -14.59
C ARG A 54 9.30 -5.87 -15.70
N LYS A 55 9.35 -7.20 -15.80
CA LYS A 55 10.11 -7.90 -16.85
C LYS A 55 9.32 -7.88 -18.16
N GLU A 56 10.03 -7.98 -19.28
CA GLU A 56 9.37 -8.12 -20.58
C GLU A 56 8.51 -9.39 -20.60
N GLY A 57 7.32 -9.30 -21.19
CA GLY A 57 6.34 -10.40 -21.22
C GLY A 57 5.54 -10.61 -19.93
N GLU A 58 5.89 -9.95 -18.81
CA GLU A 58 5.07 -10.02 -17.59
C GLU A 58 3.73 -9.30 -17.77
N SER A 59 2.70 -9.91 -17.17
CA SER A 59 1.37 -9.32 -17.03
C SER A 59 1.44 -7.94 -16.38
N VAL A 60 0.63 -7.02 -16.90
CA VAL A 60 0.41 -5.71 -16.27
C VAL A 60 -0.86 -5.83 -15.43
N VAL A 61 -0.70 -5.72 -14.12
CA VAL A 61 -1.74 -6.03 -13.15
C VAL A 61 -2.18 -4.77 -12.42
N ILE A 62 -3.47 -4.48 -12.34
CA ILE A 62 -4.05 -3.51 -11.38
C ILE A 62 -4.46 -4.24 -10.10
N GLY A 63 -4.20 -3.64 -8.93
CA GLY A 63 -4.76 -4.13 -7.66
C GLY A 63 -4.77 -3.08 -6.54
N CYS A 64 -5.32 -3.43 -5.36
CA CYS A 64 -5.45 -2.54 -4.20
C CYS A 64 -4.10 -1.99 -3.71
N ILE A 65 -4.01 -0.82 -3.06
CA ILE A 65 -2.76 -0.29 -2.46
C ILE A 65 -2.19 -1.13 -1.31
N ASP A 66 -2.97 -2.10 -0.83
CA ASP A 66 -2.71 -3.03 0.28
C ASP A 66 -1.32 -3.69 0.27
N GLU A 67 -0.63 -3.69 1.39
CA GLU A 67 0.72 -4.25 1.54
C GLU A 67 0.82 -5.76 1.34
N GLY A 68 -0.30 -6.48 1.47
CA GLY A 68 -0.37 -7.94 1.30
C GLY A 68 -0.38 -8.40 -0.15
N ILE A 69 -0.51 -7.48 -1.11
CA ILE A 69 -0.56 -7.74 -2.55
C ILE A 69 0.76 -7.27 -3.18
N PHE A 70 1.24 -7.93 -4.23
CA PHE A 70 2.55 -7.64 -4.86
C PHE A 70 2.49 -7.45 -6.37
N ARG A 71 3.56 -6.86 -6.94
CA ARG A 71 3.82 -6.73 -8.39
C ARG A 71 2.60 -6.24 -9.18
N ARG A 72 2.12 -5.04 -8.85
CA ARG A 72 0.93 -4.45 -9.47
C ARG A 72 1.03 -2.93 -9.53
N ILE A 73 0.21 -2.36 -10.39
CA ILE A 73 -0.21 -0.97 -10.38
C ILE A 73 -1.20 -0.77 -9.21
N PRO A 74 -0.82 -0.02 -8.16
CA PRO A 74 -1.60 0.09 -6.95
C PRO A 74 -2.66 1.20 -7.02
N LEU A 75 -3.93 0.80 -7.05
CA LEU A 75 -5.11 1.67 -7.01
C LEU A 75 -5.99 1.27 -5.82
N ALA A 76 -6.43 2.19 -4.97
CA ALA A 76 -7.21 1.84 -3.78
C ALA A 76 -8.53 1.13 -4.17
N GLY A 77 -8.78 -0.05 -3.61
CA GLY A 77 -9.93 -0.89 -4.02
C GLY A 77 -9.88 -1.30 -5.50
N SER A 78 -8.68 -1.39 -6.08
CA SER A 78 -8.46 -1.61 -7.51
C SER A 78 -9.10 -0.53 -8.40
N GLY A 79 -9.17 0.69 -7.88
CA GLY A 79 -9.68 1.87 -8.57
C GLY A 79 -11.05 2.32 -8.06
N CYS A 80 -11.87 1.43 -7.51
CA CYS A 80 -13.28 1.73 -7.19
C CYS A 80 -13.46 2.93 -6.25
N LEU A 81 -12.49 3.17 -5.35
CA LEU A 81 -12.66 4.18 -4.32
C LEU A 81 -12.53 5.61 -4.86
N PHE A 82 -11.60 5.83 -5.79
CA PHE A 82 -11.22 7.18 -6.24
C PHE A 82 -11.38 7.43 -7.73
N LEU A 83 -11.64 6.38 -8.51
CA LEU A 83 -11.82 6.48 -9.96
C LEU A 83 -13.25 6.13 -10.34
N THR A 84 -13.73 6.74 -11.42
CA THR A 84 -14.93 6.27 -12.11
C THR A 84 -14.60 5.01 -12.92
N LYS A 85 -15.65 4.33 -13.40
CA LYS A 85 -15.49 3.16 -14.27
C LYS A 85 -14.73 3.52 -15.55
N GLU A 86 -15.08 4.65 -16.15
CA GLU A 86 -14.49 5.16 -17.40
C GLU A 86 -13.01 5.45 -17.22
N GLU A 87 -12.63 6.08 -16.11
CA GLU A 87 -11.22 6.35 -15.77
C GLU A 87 -10.42 5.07 -15.59
N ILE A 88 -11.01 4.01 -15.01
CA ILE A 88 -10.36 2.70 -14.91
C ILE A 88 -10.16 2.07 -16.29
N LEU A 89 -11.17 2.13 -17.17
CA LEU A 89 -11.09 1.60 -18.53
C LEU A 89 -10.04 2.32 -19.38
N ASP A 90 -10.01 3.66 -19.32
CA ASP A 90 -9.00 4.48 -19.98
C ASP A 90 -7.60 4.11 -19.48
N PHE A 91 -7.46 3.94 -18.16
CA PHE A 91 -6.20 3.54 -17.55
C PHE A 91 -5.76 2.13 -17.98
N ILE A 92 -6.68 1.17 -18.04
CA ILE A 92 -6.42 -0.19 -18.55
C ILE A 92 -5.85 -0.14 -19.97
N LYS A 93 -6.47 0.67 -20.83
CA LYS A 93 -6.05 0.84 -22.23
C LYS A 93 -4.69 1.52 -22.33
N GLU A 94 -4.48 2.63 -21.61
CA GLU A 94 -3.24 3.41 -21.61
C GLU A 94 -2.05 2.55 -21.17
N ARG A 95 -2.23 1.80 -20.08
CA ARG A 95 -1.16 1.01 -19.44
C ARG A 95 -1.06 -0.41 -19.99
N LYS A 96 -1.91 -0.78 -20.95
CA LYS A 96 -2.00 -2.14 -21.52
C LYS A 96 -2.13 -3.20 -20.42
N VAL A 97 -2.99 -2.90 -19.45
CA VAL A 97 -3.32 -3.81 -18.35
C VAL A 97 -3.97 -5.05 -18.94
N ASN A 98 -3.62 -6.22 -18.42
CA ASN A 98 -4.21 -7.50 -18.83
C ASN A 98 -4.79 -8.31 -17.68
N ILE A 99 -4.55 -7.88 -16.43
CA ILE A 99 -5.19 -8.43 -15.25
C ILE A 99 -5.65 -7.29 -14.34
N ILE A 100 -6.88 -7.35 -13.87
CA ILE A 100 -7.35 -6.54 -12.75
C ILE A 100 -7.74 -7.47 -11.60
N THR A 101 -7.29 -7.15 -10.39
CA THR A 101 -7.58 -7.97 -9.22
C THR A 101 -8.55 -7.29 -8.27
N SER A 102 -9.20 -8.04 -7.39
CA SER A 102 -9.72 -7.54 -6.11
C SER A 102 -9.30 -8.51 -5.01
N HIS A 103 -9.51 -8.17 -3.75
CA HIS A 103 -9.13 -9.05 -2.64
C HIS A 103 -10.17 -9.06 -1.53
N GLU A 104 -10.15 -10.13 -0.74
CA GLU A 104 -10.95 -10.30 0.45
C GLU A 104 -10.57 -9.30 1.55
N ASN A 105 -11.57 -8.87 2.32
CA ASN A 105 -11.44 -7.92 3.42
C ASN A 105 -10.84 -6.58 3.00
N CYS A 106 -11.31 -6.03 1.87
CA CYS A 106 -10.82 -4.77 1.35
C CYS A 106 -11.55 -3.58 2.00
N GLY A 107 -10.87 -2.83 2.87
CA GLY A 107 -11.47 -1.64 3.51
C GLY A 107 -11.90 -0.55 2.51
N ALA A 108 -11.14 -0.37 1.42
CA ALA A 108 -11.51 0.54 0.34
C ALA A 108 -12.81 0.12 -0.36
N ALA A 109 -13.06 -1.18 -0.50
CA ALA A 109 -14.30 -1.73 -1.01
C ALA A 109 -15.49 -1.39 -0.11
N LEU A 110 -15.31 -1.50 1.21
CA LEU A 110 -16.35 -1.19 2.19
C LEU A 110 -16.76 0.28 2.12
N VAL A 111 -15.78 1.19 2.10
CA VAL A 111 -16.03 2.64 1.97
C VAL A 111 -16.75 2.95 0.67
N TRP A 112 -16.28 2.38 -0.45
CA TRP A 112 -16.93 2.53 -1.75
C TRP A 112 -18.37 2.00 -1.73
N ALA A 113 -18.59 0.77 -1.27
CA ALA A 113 -19.90 0.12 -1.28
C ALA A 113 -20.93 0.88 -0.42
N LYS A 114 -20.51 1.41 0.74
CA LYS A 114 -21.35 2.29 1.58
C LYS A 114 -21.68 3.60 0.89
N ARG A 115 -20.73 4.20 0.17
CA ARG A 115 -20.96 5.43 -0.61
C ARG A 115 -21.98 5.20 -1.73
N GLU A 116 -21.88 4.08 -2.45
CA GLU A 116 -22.80 3.73 -3.54
C GLU A 116 -24.16 3.23 -3.02
N ASN A 117 -24.26 2.87 -1.74
CA ASN A 117 -25.48 2.37 -1.10
C ASN A 117 -25.73 3.07 0.25
N PRO A 118 -25.94 4.40 0.28
CA PRO A 118 -25.94 5.20 1.51
C PRO A 118 -27.07 4.83 2.50
N ASN A 119 -28.12 4.15 2.03
CA ASN A 119 -29.28 3.74 2.84
C ASN A 119 -29.22 2.27 3.27
N LYS A 120 -28.09 1.58 3.09
CA LYS A 120 -27.92 0.18 3.47
C LYS A 120 -26.79 0.05 4.48
N ASP A 121 -27.00 -0.80 5.48
CA ASP A 121 -25.93 -1.25 6.35
C ASP A 121 -25.13 -2.34 5.63
N ILE A 122 -24.10 -1.91 4.90
CA ILE A 122 -23.23 -2.80 4.14
C ILE A 122 -22.17 -3.40 5.07
N THR A 123 -22.20 -4.72 5.22
CA THR A 123 -21.16 -5.52 5.88
C THR A 123 -19.93 -5.68 4.98
N GLN A 124 -18.79 -6.08 5.54
CA GLN A 124 -17.57 -6.32 4.78
C GLN A 124 -17.75 -7.42 3.71
N GLU A 125 -18.42 -8.52 4.04
CA GLU A 125 -18.68 -9.61 3.09
C GLU A 125 -19.52 -9.13 1.89
N GLN A 126 -20.56 -8.33 2.16
CA GLN A 126 -21.36 -7.72 1.09
C GLN A 126 -20.54 -6.74 0.25
N ALA A 127 -19.65 -5.96 0.87
CA ALA A 127 -18.77 -5.06 0.15
C ALA A 127 -17.80 -5.80 -0.78
N ASP A 128 -17.21 -6.90 -0.31
CA ASP A 128 -16.31 -7.74 -1.11
C ASP A 128 -17.05 -8.34 -2.32
N GLU A 129 -18.29 -8.82 -2.14
CA GLU A 129 -19.12 -9.35 -3.22
C GLU A 129 -19.55 -8.28 -4.23
N LEU A 130 -19.88 -7.07 -3.76
CA LEU A 130 -20.18 -5.93 -4.63
C LEU A 130 -18.95 -5.52 -5.43
N LEU A 131 -17.77 -5.44 -4.79
CA LEU A 131 -16.53 -5.10 -5.46
C LEU A 131 -16.15 -6.16 -6.50
N LYS A 132 -16.24 -7.45 -6.14
CA LYS A 132 -15.95 -8.56 -7.04
C LYS A 132 -16.80 -8.48 -8.32
N LYS A 133 -18.10 -8.22 -8.19
CA LYS A 133 -19.00 -8.02 -9.34
C LYS A 133 -18.64 -6.78 -10.16
N TYR A 134 -18.36 -5.66 -9.50
CA TYR A 134 -17.98 -4.41 -10.16
C TYR A 134 -16.69 -4.55 -10.97
N ILE A 135 -15.64 -5.09 -10.37
CA ILE A 135 -14.34 -5.29 -11.02
C ILE A 135 -14.42 -6.36 -12.11
N ASN A 136 -15.18 -7.45 -11.92
CA ASN A 136 -15.41 -8.43 -12.99
C ASN A 136 -16.11 -7.78 -14.19
N GLY A 137 -17.11 -6.93 -13.97
CA GLY A 137 -17.79 -6.22 -15.06
C GLY A 137 -16.86 -5.26 -15.83
N ILE A 138 -15.91 -4.62 -15.15
CA ILE A 138 -14.85 -3.83 -15.80
C ILE A 138 -13.92 -4.73 -16.62
N ALA A 139 -13.52 -5.88 -16.07
CA ALA A 139 -12.65 -6.82 -16.76
C ALA A 139 -13.30 -7.39 -18.03
N ASP A 140 -14.58 -7.76 -17.94
CA ASP A 140 -15.37 -8.26 -19.08
C ASP A 140 -15.45 -7.21 -20.20
N GLU A 141 -15.72 -5.94 -19.85
CA GLU A 141 -15.82 -4.85 -20.82
C GLU A 141 -14.48 -4.49 -21.47
N ALA A 142 -13.39 -4.57 -20.72
CA ALA A 142 -12.04 -4.33 -21.23
C ALA A 142 -11.42 -5.57 -21.91
N GLU A 143 -12.11 -6.71 -21.91
CA GLU A 143 -11.61 -8.00 -22.43
C GLU A 143 -10.30 -8.45 -21.75
N ILE A 144 -10.16 -8.21 -20.44
CA ILE A 144 -8.99 -8.60 -19.64
C ILE A 144 -9.35 -9.63 -18.57
N THR A 145 -8.34 -10.23 -17.92
CA THR A 145 -8.58 -11.22 -16.87
C THR A 145 -8.93 -10.57 -15.54
N PHE A 146 -10.00 -11.03 -14.90
CA PHE A 146 -10.27 -10.76 -13.48
C PHE A 146 -9.67 -11.86 -12.58
N LYS A 147 -9.07 -11.47 -11.45
CA LYS A 147 -8.68 -12.41 -10.38
C LYS A 147 -9.11 -11.91 -9.00
N TYR A 148 -9.65 -12.81 -8.18
CA TYR A 148 -9.95 -12.53 -6.78
C TYR A 148 -8.88 -13.16 -5.89
N ILE A 149 -8.32 -12.37 -4.98
CA ILE A 149 -7.27 -12.79 -4.05
C ILE A 149 -7.92 -13.05 -2.69
N PHE A 150 -7.87 -14.30 -2.23
CA PHE A 150 -8.36 -14.68 -0.90
C PHE A 150 -7.40 -14.21 0.19
N ALA A 151 -7.91 -14.00 1.41
CA ALA A 151 -7.09 -13.48 2.50
C ALA A 151 -5.89 -14.37 2.83
N LYS A 152 -6.03 -15.69 2.69
CA LYS A 152 -4.94 -16.67 2.86
C LYS A 152 -3.80 -16.56 1.84
N GLU A 153 -4.02 -15.86 0.73
CA GLU A 153 -3.02 -15.63 -0.32
C GLU A 153 -2.27 -14.31 -0.12
N MET A 154 -2.75 -13.43 0.78
CA MET A 154 -2.06 -12.19 1.13
C MET A 154 -0.90 -12.48 2.08
N LYS A 155 0.21 -11.74 1.95
CA LYS A 155 1.39 -11.89 2.84
C LYS A 155 1.26 -11.14 4.18
N ARG A 156 0.04 -10.78 4.58
CA ARG A 156 -0.24 -10.13 5.86
C ARG A 156 -1.39 -10.86 6.57
N PRO A 157 -1.53 -10.72 7.90
CA PRO A 157 -2.72 -11.16 8.62
C PRO A 157 -3.99 -10.56 8.02
N LYS A 158 -5.12 -11.28 8.10
CA LYS A 158 -6.40 -10.82 7.55
C LYS A 158 -6.96 -9.65 8.37
N GLU A 159 -6.73 -9.69 9.68
CA GLU A 159 -7.40 -8.89 10.70
C GLU A 159 -6.91 -7.43 10.77
N TYR A 160 -5.66 -7.18 10.38
CA TYR A 160 -5.04 -5.87 10.47
C TYR A 160 -3.96 -5.68 9.39
N HIS A 161 -3.52 -4.44 9.24
CA HIS A 161 -2.43 -4.00 8.39
C HIS A 161 -1.13 -3.89 9.18
N SER A 162 -0.08 -4.53 8.69
CA SER A 162 1.24 -4.58 9.35
C SER A 162 2.30 -3.76 8.60
N ALA A 163 1.89 -2.87 7.70
CA ALA A 163 2.80 -2.01 6.97
C ALA A 163 3.48 -0.97 7.89
N ARG A 164 4.81 -0.92 7.85
CA ARG A 164 5.64 0.14 8.48
C ARG A 164 6.14 1.18 7.49
N MET A 165 5.78 0.97 6.22
CA MET A 165 6.28 1.75 5.11
C MET A 165 5.17 2.06 4.11
N ILE A 166 5.37 3.15 3.37
CA ILE A 166 4.61 3.50 2.20
C ILE A 166 5.61 3.74 1.06
N PHE A 167 5.49 3.01 -0.04
CA PHE A 167 6.20 3.34 -1.27
C PHE A 167 5.47 4.44 -2.01
N PHE A 168 6.15 5.58 -2.16
CA PHE A 168 5.72 6.66 -3.04
C PHE A 168 6.50 6.54 -4.34
N ASN A 169 5.97 5.75 -5.28
CA ASN A 169 6.69 5.35 -6.46
C ASN A 169 6.54 6.35 -7.61
N ASN A 170 7.65 6.98 -8.01
CA ASN A 170 7.73 7.87 -9.17
C ASN A 170 8.34 7.18 -10.42
N VAL A 171 8.65 5.89 -10.34
CA VAL A 171 9.30 5.14 -11.44
C VAL A 171 8.31 4.26 -12.17
N LYS A 172 8.17 4.49 -13.49
CA LYS A 172 7.25 3.75 -14.34
C LYS A 172 7.57 2.26 -14.37
N ASP A 173 6.52 1.44 -14.22
CA ASP A 173 6.59 -0.03 -14.28
C ASP A 173 7.59 -0.64 -13.26
N TYR A 174 7.78 0.03 -12.13
CA TYR A 174 8.56 -0.44 -10.99
C TYR A 174 7.63 -0.82 -9.82
N TYR A 175 7.86 -1.98 -9.22
CA TYR A 175 7.03 -2.56 -8.17
C TYR A 175 7.89 -2.95 -6.96
N PRO A 176 8.24 -2.01 -6.05
CA PRO A 176 9.12 -2.27 -4.92
C PRO A 176 8.57 -3.36 -3.98
N SER A 177 7.24 -3.47 -3.87
CA SER A 177 6.59 -4.52 -3.09
C SER A 177 6.93 -5.94 -3.60
N GLY A 178 7.31 -6.09 -4.87
CA GLY A 178 7.72 -7.37 -5.44
C GLY A 178 9.10 -7.86 -4.99
N ILE A 179 9.87 -7.06 -4.25
CA ILE A 179 11.24 -7.38 -3.82
C ILE A 179 11.17 -8.08 -2.44
N GLU A 180 11.67 -9.31 -2.36
CA GLU A 180 11.48 -10.19 -1.19
C GLU A 180 12.04 -9.62 0.13
N LYS A 181 13.21 -8.98 0.05
CA LYS A 181 13.92 -8.43 1.22
C LYS A 181 13.39 -7.07 1.68
N ILE A 182 12.48 -6.46 0.91
CA ILE A 182 11.91 -5.16 1.26
C ILE A 182 10.76 -5.34 2.27
N PRO A 183 10.62 -4.44 3.27
CA PRO A 183 9.50 -4.49 4.21
C PRO A 183 8.14 -4.38 3.51
N LEU A 184 7.11 -5.00 4.10
CA LEU A 184 5.74 -4.83 3.65
C LEU A 184 5.34 -3.36 3.73
N ALA A 185 4.75 -2.86 2.64
CA ALA A 185 4.44 -1.46 2.48
C ALA A 185 3.16 -1.27 1.68
N PHE A 186 2.38 -0.25 2.02
CA PHE A 186 1.40 0.27 1.08
C PHE A 186 2.13 0.83 -0.14
N SER A 187 1.58 0.64 -1.34
CA SER A 187 2.21 1.14 -2.56
C SER A 187 1.34 2.22 -3.21
N ILE A 188 1.95 3.32 -3.64
CA ILE A 188 1.28 4.42 -4.34
C ILE A 188 2.10 4.74 -5.59
N GLU A 189 1.42 4.89 -6.71
CA GLU A 189 2.03 5.21 -8.00
C GLU A 189 1.72 6.66 -8.37
N ARG A 190 2.76 7.49 -8.51
CA ARG A 190 2.63 8.93 -8.77
C ARG A 190 2.32 9.27 -10.23
N PHE A 191 2.84 8.48 -11.17
CA PHE A 191 2.88 8.81 -12.60
C PHE A 191 1.63 8.39 -13.39
N THR A 192 0.53 8.05 -12.73
CA THR A 192 -0.74 7.79 -13.41
C THR A 192 -1.30 9.12 -13.93
N MET A 193 -1.31 9.31 -15.26
CA MET A 193 -1.43 10.60 -15.99
C MET A 193 -2.66 11.46 -15.66
N HIS A 194 -3.64 10.90 -14.96
CA HIS A 194 -4.87 11.58 -14.59
C HIS A 194 -4.98 11.65 -13.06
N GLN A 195 -4.88 12.88 -12.54
CA GLN A 195 -5.24 13.31 -11.18
C GLN A 195 -4.13 13.23 -10.11
N LYS A 196 -3.32 14.29 -10.02
CA LYS A 196 -2.48 14.60 -8.83
C LYS A 196 -3.28 14.46 -7.53
N ASP A 197 -4.55 14.88 -7.56
CA ASP A 197 -5.47 14.76 -6.43
C ASP A 197 -5.67 13.30 -5.96
N ASN A 198 -5.60 12.32 -6.87
CA ASN A 198 -5.73 10.91 -6.50
C ASN A 198 -4.47 10.33 -5.88
N VAL A 199 -3.29 10.79 -6.29
CA VAL A 199 -2.03 10.43 -5.62
C VAL A 199 -2.10 10.89 -4.16
N LYS A 200 -2.50 12.15 -3.96
CA LYS A 200 -2.73 12.74 -2.65
C LYS A 200 -3.77 11.99 -1.82
N LYS A 201 -4.96 11.71 -2.36
CA LYS A 201 -6.00 10.93 -1.65
C LYS A 201 -5.52 9.54 -1.24
N ARG A 202 -4.76 8.85 -2.11
CA ARG A 202 -4.17 7.54 -1.81
C ARG A 202 -3.11 7.62 -0.72
N LEU A 203 -2.28 8.65 -0.72
CA LEU A 203 -1.29 8.87 0.35
C LEU A 203 -1.97 9.14 1.69
N LYS A 204 -2.96 10.05 1.72
CA LYS A 204 -3.78 10.29 2.91
C LYS A 204 -4.44 9.01 3.41
N LEU A 205 -5.00 8.19 2.52
CA LEU A 205 -5.61 6.91 2.88
C LEU A 205 -4.60 5.94 3.50
N ALA A 206 -3.44 5.72 2.88
CA ALA A 206 -2.42 4.81 3.40
C ALA A 206 -1.91 5.24 4.79
N ILE A 207 -1.69 6.54 4.98
CA ILE A 207 -1.31 7.12 6.27
C ILE A 207 -2.44 6.90 7.30
N ASN A 208 -3.68 7.20 6.95
CA ASN A 208 -4.82 6.99 7.86
C ASN A 208 -5.01 5.53 8.25
N ILE A 209 -4.76 4.58 7.35
CA ILE A 209 -4.80 3.15 7.68
C ILE A 209 -3.68 2.83 8.67
N ALA A 210 -2.45 3.28 8.40
CA ALA A 210 -1.30 3.02 9.27
C ALA A 210 -1.50 3.55 10.70
N PHE A 211 -2.01 4.79 10.83
CA PHE A 211 -2.27 5.45 12.12
C PHE A 211 -3.65 5.14 12.72
N GLY A 212 -4.50 4.36 12.05
CA GLY A 212 -5.84 4.00 12.52
C GLY A 212 -5.89 2.64 13.23
N ASP A 213 -7.10 2.24 13.62
CA ASP A 213 -7.36 1.01 14.40
C ASP A 213 -6.93 -0.28 13.67
N HIS A 214 -7.01 -0.26 12.34
CA HIS A 214 -6.61 -1.38 11.50
C HIS A 214 -5.11 -1.41 11.22
N GLY A 215 -4.35 -0.38 11.58
CA GLY A 215 -2.89 -0.35 11.48
C GLY A 215 -2.24 -0.39 12.86
N PHE A 216 -1.01 0.13 12.97
CA PHE A 216 -0.27 0.18 14.23
C PHE A 216 -0.57 1.41 15.09
N GLY A 217 -1.28 2.40 14.56
CA GLY A 217 -1.87 3.48 15.37
C GLY A 217 -0.85 4.32 16.12
N GLU A 218 -1.01 4.40 17.44
CA GLU A 218 -0.16 5.18 18.34
C GLU A 218 1.28 4.65 18.46
N LYS A 219 1.54 3.43 18.00
CA LYS A 219 2.89 2.83 18.03
C LYS A 219 3.89 3.58 17.18
N PHE A 220 3.47 4.22 16.10
CA PHE A 220 4.34 5.11 15.36
C PHE A 220 4.72 6.29 16.24
N THR A 221 6.00 6.53 16.47
CA THR A 221 6.50 7.64 17.28
C THR A 221 7.56 8.43 16.51
N LYS A 222 8.15 9.45 17.12
CA LYS A 222 9.29 10.14 16.52
C LYS A 222 10.51 9.23 16.40
N GLU A 223 10.65 8.28 17.33
CA GLU A 223 11.75 7.32 17.41
C GLU A 223 11.47 6.10 16.53
N GLU A 224 10.20 5.75 16.34
CA GLU A 224 9.74 4.64 15.50
C GLU A 224 8.74 5.14 14.45
N PRO A 225 9.17 5.94 13.47
CA PRO A 225 8.26 6.60 12.55
C PRO A 225 7.69 5.65 11.49
N LEU A 226 6.56 6.02 10.91
CA LEU A 226 6.12 5.48 9.62
C LEU A 226 7.04 6.01 8.53
N ILE A 227 7.56 5.14 7.66
CA ILE A 227 8.50 5.56 6.62
C ILE A 227 7.76 5.74 5.29
N ILE A 228 7.88 6.91 4.67
CA ILE A 228 7.48 7.12 3.27
C ILE A 228 8.76 7.04 2.43
N ALA A 229 8.93 5.93 1.70
CA ALA A 229 10.08 5.69 0.84
C ALA A 229 9.76 6.05 -0.62
N CYS A 230 10.36 7.13 -1.09
CA CYS A 230 10.22 7.61 -2.47
C CYS A 230 11.10 6.78 -3.41
N CYS A 231 10.51 6.16 -4.43
CA CYS A 231 11.25 5.46 -5.48
C CYS A 231 11.47 6.44 -6.64
N LEU A 232 12.72 6.75 -6.95
CA LEU A 232 13.09 7.82 -7.88
C LEU A 232 13.96 7.31 -9.04
N ASN A 233 13.86 7.93 -10.21
CA ASN A 233 14.90 7.81 -11.25
C ASN A 233 16.10 8.70 -10.87
N GLU A 234 17.29 8.39 -11.39
CA GLU A 234 18.53 9.16 -11.11
C GLU A 234 18.41 10.66 -11.40
N ASN A 235 17.55 11.05 -12.34
CA ASN A 235 17.35 12.44 -12.74
C ASN A 235 16.16 13.11 -12.04
N ASP A 236 15.44 12.41 -11.17
CA ASP A 236 14.30 13.00 -10.45
C ASP A 236 14.79 13.94 -9.35
N ASN A 237 14.02 15.01 -9.10
CA ASN A 237 14.28 15.94 -8.02
C ASN A 237 13.66 15.44 -6.71
N SER A 238 14.47 14.88 -5.82
CA SER A 238 14.02 14.36 -4.52
C SER A 238 13.38 15.44 -3.63
N GLU A 239 13.86 16.69 -3.69
CA GLU A 239 13.33 17.78 -2.88
C GLU A 239 11.94 18.24 -3.36
N GLU A 240 11.65 18.18 -4.66
CA GLU A 240 10.31 18.45 -5.19
C GLU A 240 9.30 17.43 -4.65
N ILE A 241 9.65 16.14 -4.72
CA ILE A 241 8.77 15.05 -4.27
C ILE A 241 8.59 15.09 -2.75
N LYS A 242 9.66 15.39 -2.02
CA LYS A 242 9.59 15.61 -0.57
C LYS A 242 8.74 16.84 -0.23
N GLY A 243 8.80 17.90 -1.03
CA GLY A 243 7.93 19.08 -0.93
C GLY A 243 6.45 18.71 -1.08
N GLU A 244 6.10 17.97 -2.14
CA GLU A 244 4.75 17.47 -2.40
C GLU A 244 4.20 16.65 -1.22
N ILE A 245 5.01 15.71 -0.69
CA ILE A 245 4.61 14.91 0.46
C ILE A 245 4.40 15.79 1.70
N ASN A 246 5.31 16.73 1.97
CA ASN A 246 5.18 17.64 3.11
C ASN A 246 3.93 18.52 3.02
N GLU A 247 3.55 18.98 1.83
CA GLU A 247 2.29 19.70 1.61
C GLU A 247 1.08 18.84 1.99
N ILE A 248 1.06 17.57 1.55
CA ILE A 248 0.01 16.62 1.90
C ILE A 248 -0.05 16.39 3.42
N LEU A 249 1.10 16.25 4.09
CA LEU A 249 1.16 16.08 5.54
C LEU A 249 0.67 17.31 6.30
N ASN A 250 1.02 18.53 5.85
CA ASN A 250 0.53 19.77 6.45
C ASN A 250 -1.00 19.86 6.37
N GLU A 251 -1.59 19.46 5.25
CA GLU A 251 -3.04 19.42 5.14
C GLU A 251 -3.68 18.38 6.05
N MET A 252 -3.09 17.19 6.15
CA MET A 252 -3.58 16.14 7.04
C MET A 252 -3.57 16.59 8.51
N GLU A 253 -2.54 17.31 8.95
CA GLU A 253 -2.46 17.83 10.31
C GLU A 253 -3.61 18.81 10.63
N ASN A 254 -4.12 19.52 9.62
CA ASN A 254 -5.29 20.40 9.75
C ASN A 254 -6.63 19.63 9.68
N GLU A 255 -6.71 18.58 8.86
CA GLU A 255 -7.91 17.77 8.66
C GLU A 255 -8.17 16.77 9.80
N PHE A 256 -7.11 16.11 10.29
CA PHE A 256 -7.18 15.00 11.25
C PHE A 256 -6.65 15.43 12.61
N LYS A 257 -7.51 16.07 13.41
CA LYS A 257 -7.15 16.55 14.77
C LYS A 257 -6.69 15.43 15.72
N ASP A 258 -7.08 14.19 15.43
CA ASP A 258 -6.78 13.02 16.24
C ASP A 258 -5.36 12.50 16.01
N ILE A 259 -4.74 12.80 14.86
CA ILE A 259 -3.35 12.43 14.56
C ILE A 259 -2.41 13.60 14.88
N LYS A 260 -2.24 13.87 16.17
CA LYS A 260 -1.34 14.95 16.64
C LYS A 260 0.11 14.69 16.20
N ASN A 261 0.80 15.75 15.82
CA ASN A 261 2.23 15.76 15.47
C ASN A 261 2.57 14.72 14.38
N ILE A 262 1.67 14.50 13.41
CA ILE A 262 1.83 13.47 12.38
C ILE A 262 3.18 13.56 11.65
N LYS A 263 3.66 14.78 11.41
CA LYS A 263 4.94 15.06 10.74
C LYS A 263 6.15 14.61 11.53
N GLU A 264 6.09 14.62 12.87
CA GLU A 264 7.18 14.13 13.71
C GLU A 264 7.25 12.61 13.71
N ARG A 265 6.13 11.94 13.39
CA ARG A 265 5.95 10.49 13.41
C ARG A 265 6.11 9.87 12.02
N ILE A 266 6.50 10.66 11.02
CA ILE A 266 6.74 10.23 9.65
C ILE A 266 8.17 10.59 9.25
N LYS A 267 8.89 9.62 8.69
CA LYS A 267 10.20 9.80 8.06
C LYS A 267 10.02 9.71 6.56
N ILE A 268 10.37 10.79 5.84
CA ILE A 268 10.39 10.78 4.37
C ILE A 268 11.82 10.48 3.94
N ASP A 269 11.98 9.44 3.15
CA ASP A 269 13.26 8.95 2.66
C ASP A 269 13.16 8.60 1.17
N TYR A 270 14.28 8.32 0.51
CA TYR A 270 14.29 8.00 -0.91
C TYR A 270 15.44 7.06 -1.28
N PHE A 271 15.27 6.40 -2.43
CA PHE A 271 16.34 5.69 -3.10
C PHE A 271 16.16 5.80 -4.61
N PHE A 272 17.28 5.70 -5.33
CA PHE A 272 17.27 5.71 -6.78
C PHE A 272 17.13 4.29 -7.32
N VAL A 273 16.18 4.11 -8.22
CA VAL A 273 15.96 2.87 -8.95
C VAL A 273 16.93 2.83 -10.13
N PRO A 274 17.71 1.75 -10.29
CA PRO A 274 18.61 1.63 -11.42
C PRO A 274 17.82 1.64 -12.74
N ALA A 275 18.40 2.21 -13.79
CA ALA A 275 17.79 2.17 -15.12
C ALA A 275 17.51 0.72 -15.55
N LYS A 276 16.35 0.49 -16.16
CA LYS A 276 16.00 -0.83 -16.70
C LYS A 276 16.99 -1.16 -17.84
N LYS A 277 17.77 -2.22 -17.65
CA LYS A 277 18.67 -2.79 -18.66
C LYS A 277 17.91 -3.54 -19.74
#